data_AF-A0A7S2ZVZ0-F1
#
_entry.id   AF-A0A7S2ZVZ0-F1
#
_cell.length_a   1.000
_cell.length_b   1.000
_cell.length_c   1.000
_cell.angle_alpha   90.00
_cell.angle_beta   90.00
_cell.angle_gamma   90.00
#
_symmetry.space_group_name_H-M   'P 1'
#
loop_
_entity.id
_entity.type
_entity.pdbx_description
1 polymer ?
#
loop_
_entity_poly.entity_id
_entity_poly.type
_entity_poly.pdbx_seq_one_letter_code
_entity_poly.pdbx_strand_id
1 'polypeptide(L)'
;MSVAEKSKSYRAVIQECIEALGKEHNPSAQHQQLLDVVTEGHKILWFCEALYFVDESKDSALSLLRDWLRVHDDGVDQAVQSYLDGGDDTQFWQVVSRLAAIGRRDDATELVQTRIQNVDSRAMGAAALGDASSSEPIYVAEAALLDAPPDTAEARLDGQFRVWQEECIATLEALEVKSGDDHLGLLLGVLGGQPSALQKSCRSWEELFVAGYLYTRLGGDPADRRKRSFEIASAFQPTHKALLALADSNPPEAIVVLARPGEYFYSAHLADLFSRAGKVSRQNWHTVHHFQFP
;
A
#
# COMPACT_ATOMS: atom_id res chain seq x y z
N MET A 1 -10.72 -27.53 -2.46
CA MET A 1 -10.49 -26.09 -2.65
C MET A 1 -9.89 -25.54 -1.35
N SER A 2 -8.67 -25.02 -1.42
CA SER A 2 -8.01 -24.35 -0.30
C SER A 2 -8.72 -23.04 0.08
N VAL A 3 -8.41 -22.47 1.24
CA VAL A 3 -8.96 -21.17 1.63
C VAL A 3 -8.55 -20.08 0.63
N ALA A 4 -7.29 -20.09 0.19
CA ALA A 4 -6.76 -19.17 -0.82
C ALA A 4 -7.51 -19.26 -2.17
N GLU A 5 -7.75 -20.49 -2.65
CA GLU A 5 -8.50 -20.69 -3.91
C GLU A 5 -9.94 -20.18 -3.78
N LYS A 6 -10.55 -20.38 -2.62
CA LYS A 6 -11.93 -19.95 -2.35
C LYS A 6 -12.04 -18.43 -2.24
N SER A 7 -11.12 -17.76 -1.52
CA SER A 7 -11.10 -16.31 -1.42
C SER A 7 -10.87 -15.66 -2.78
N LYS A 8 -9.93 -16.19 -3.58
CA LYS A 8 -9.68 -15.72 -4.94
C LYS A 8 -10.91 -15.87 -5.84
N SER A 9 -11.62 -16.99 -5.74
CA SER A 9 -12.86 -17.20 -6.49
C SER A 9 -13.95 -16.18 -6.11
N TYR A 10 -14.10 -15.88 -4.82
CA TYR A 10 -15.05 -14.86 -4.37
C TYR A 10 -14.67 -13.47 -4.86
N ARG A 11 -13.39 -13.11 -4.76
CA ARG A 11 -12.87 -11.84 -5.28
C ARG A 11 -13.18 -11.67 -6.77
N ALA A 12 -12.91 -12.69 -7.59
CA ALA A 12 -13.19 -12.66 -9.03
C ALA A 12 -14.68 -12.45 -9.34
N VAL A 13 -15.58 -13.19 -8.66
CA VAL A 13 -17.02 -13.03 -8.87
C VAL A 13 -17.50 -11.63 -8.47
N ILE A 14 -17.01 -11.09 -7.35
CA ILE A 14 -17.39 -9.74 -6.91
C ILE A 14 -16.84 -8.68 -7.89
N GLN A 15 -15.63 -8.86 -8.40
CA GLN A 15 -15.04 -7.98 -9.42
C GLN A 15 -15.91 -7.95 -10.70
N GLU A 16 -16.38 -9.12 -11.16
CA GLU A 16 -17.32 -9.20 -12.29
C GLU A 16 -18.64 -8.46 -11.98
N CYS A 17 -19.13 -8.54 -10.74
CA CYS A 17 -20.31 -7.77 -10.32
C CYS A 17 -20.07 -6.27 -10.34
N ILE A 18 -18.92 -5.79 -9.84
CA ILE A 18 -18.54 -4.36 -9.87
C ILE A 18 -18.49 -3.88 -11.32
N GLU A 19 -17.85 -4.62 -12.21
CA GLU A 19 -17.75 -4.28 -13.63
C GLU A 19 -19.12 -4.29 -14.34
N ALA A 20 -20.02 -5.21 -13.96
CA ALA A 20 -21.37 -5.25 -14.51
C ALA A 20 -22.20 -4.05 -14.03
N LEU A 21 -22.13 -3.72 -12.73
CA LEU A 21 -22.82 -2.57 -12.14
C LEU A 21 -22.25 -1.25 -12.68
N GLY A 22 -20.94 -1.13 -12.85
CA GLY A 22 -20.28 0.09 -13.33
C GLY A 22 -20.57 0.46 -14.78
N LYS A 23 -21.16 -0.44 -15.59
CA LYS A 23 -21.50 -0.18 -17.01
C LYS A 23 -22.79 0.63 -17.20
N GLU A 24 -23.58 0.81 -16.15
CA GLU A 24 -24.86 1.51 -16.26
C GLU A 24 -24.68 3.01 -16.57
N HIS A 25 -25.31 3.48 -17.64
CA HIS A 25 -25.27 4.88 -18.03
C HIS A 25 -26.37 5.64 -17.27
N ASN A 26 -25.99 6.67 -16.51
CA ASN A 26 -26.85 7.43 -15.60
C ASN A 26 -27.44 6.58 -14.45
N PRO A 27 -26.59 6.05 -13.56
CA PRO A 27 -27.05 5.20 -12.47
C PRO A 27 -27.99 5.97 -11.52
N SER A 28 -29.05 5.29 -11.06
CA SER A 28 -29.88 5.80 -9.98
C SER A 28 -29.07 5.90 -8.67
N ALA A 29 -29.53 6.70 -7.70
CA ALA A 29 -28.88 6.78 -6.38
C ALA A 29 -28.81 5.43 -5.66
N GLN A 30 -29.82 4.57 -5.84
CA GLN A 30 -29.83 3.21 -5.28
C GLN A 30 -28.80 2.30 -5.95
N HIS A 31 -28.61 2.47 -7.25
CA HIS A 31 -27.59 1.73 -8.00
C HIS A 31 -26.19 2.14 -7.58
N GLN A 32 -25.94 3.45 -7.44
CA GLN A 32 -24.67 3.96 -6.95
C GLN A 32 -24.39 3.44 -5.53
N GLN A 33 -25.38 3.50 -4.64
CA GLN A 33 -25.25 2.95 -3.29
C GLN A 33 -24.91 1.44 -3.30
N LEU A 34 -25.52 0.67 -4.20
CA LEU A 34 -25.19 -0.75 -4.35
C LEU A 34 -23.75 -0.94 -4.84
N LEU A 35 -23.31 -0.18 -5.84
CA LEU A 35 -21.94 -0.21 -6.35
C LEU A 35 -20.93 0.13 -5.24
N ASP A 36 -21.20 1.14 -4.43
CA ASP A 36 -20.34 1.56 -3.31
C ASP A 36 -20.22 0.44 -2.27
N VAL A 37 -21.34 -0.17 -1.85
CA VAL A 37 -21.36 -1.30 -0.90
C VAL A 37 -20.59 -2.50 -1.46
N VAL A 38 -20.74 -2.80 -2.75
CA VAL A 38 -20.05 -3.92 -3.38
C VAL A 38 -18.55 -3.67 -3.50
N THR A 39 -18.15 -2.44 -3.83
CA THR A 39 -16.76 -2.02 -3.93
C THR A 39 -16.07 -2.05 -2.57
N GLU A 40 -16.72 -1.57 -1.51
CA GLU A 40 -16.21 -1.65 -0.14
C GLU A 40 -16.06 -3.11 0.33
N GLY A 41 -17.06 -3.95 0.07
CA GLY A 41 -16.99 -5.37 0.37
C GLY A 41 -15.85 -6.09 -0.35
N HIS A 42 -15.61 -5.75 -1.62
CA HIS A 42 -14.46 -6.24 -2.39
C HIS A 42 -13.13 -5.81 -1.78
N LYS A 43 -13.00 -4.52 -1.44
CA LYS A 43 -11.81 -3.95 -0.78
C LYS A 43 -11.48 -4.72 0.48
N ILE A 44 -12.47 -5.02 1.32
CA ILE A 44 -12.24 -5.69 2.60
C ILE A 44 -11.93 -7.18 2.41
N LEU A 45 -12.61 -7.87 1.48
CA LEU A 45 -12.33 -9.27 1.19
C LEU A 45 -10.91 -9.47 0.66
N TRP A 46 -10.46 -8.63 -0.28
CA TRP A 46 -9.11 -8.72 -0.84
C TRP A 46 -8.07 -8.40 0.24
N PHE A 47 -8.30 -7.41 1.09
CA PHE A 47 -7.43 -7.15 2.24
C PHE A 47 -7.30 -8.37 3.17
N CYS A 48 -8.41 -9.08 3.41
CA CYS A 48 -8.38 -10.35 4.15
C CYS A 48 -7.58 -11.43 3.42
N GLU A 49 -7.73 -11.54 2.10
CA GLU A 49 -6.97 -12.49 1.28
C GLU A 49 -5.47 -12.29 1.48
N ALA A 50 -5.01 -11.04 1.34
CA ALA A 50 -3.60 -10.68 1.46
C ALA A 50 -3.04 -10.96 2.86
N LEU A 51 -3.81 -10.71 3.93
CA LEU A 51 -3.33 -10.86 5.30
C LEU A 51 -3.55 -12.25 5.91
N TYR A 52 -4.54 -13.04 5.48
CA TYR A 52 -4.94 -14.22 6.24
C TYR A 52 -5.04 -15.51 5.44
N PHE A 53 -5.25 -15.42 4.12
CA PHE A 53 -5.63 -16.58 3.33
C PHE A 53 -4.53 -17.04 2.37
N VAL A 54 -3.52 -16.20 2.12
CA VAL A 54 -2.39 -16.56 1.28
C VAL A 54 -1.17 -17.00 2.09
N ASP A 55 -0.31 -17.75 1.40
CA ASP A 55 0.96 -18.23 1.94
C ASP A 55 2.02 -17.13 1.78
N GLU A 56 2.35 -16.47 2.89
CA GLU A 56 3.32 -15.38 2.91
C GLU A 56 4.74 -15.83 2.52
N SER A 57 5.03 -17.14 2.51
CA SER A 57 6.29 -17.69 2.03
C SER A 57 6.46 -17.66 0.50
N LYS A 58 5.44 -17.25 -0.26
CA LYS A 58 5.39 -17.27 -1.73
C LYS A 58 5.15 -15.90 -2.37
N ASP A 59 5.65 -14.82 -1.78
CA ASP A 59 5.52 -13.43 -2.28
C ASP A 59 4.09 -12.89 -2.41
N SER A 60 3.11 -13.69 -2.03
CA SER A 60 1.72 -13.50 -2.41
C SER A 60 1.07 -12.35 -1.65
N ALA A 61 1.42 -12.14 -0.38
CA ALA A 61 0.86 -11.05 0.41
C ALA A 61 1.34 -9.66 -0.06
N LEU A 62 2.64 -9.52 -0.38
CA LEU A 62 3.22 -8.24 -0.82
C LEU A 62 2.66 -7.81 -2.18
N SER A 63 2.55 -8.75 -3.12
CA SER A 63 1.91 -8.50 -4.42
C SER A 63 0.43 -8.16 -4.26
N LEU A 64 -0.31 -8.95 -3.46
CA LEU A 64 -1.73 -8.70 -3.25
C LEU A 64 -2.03 -7.36 -2.56
N LEU A 65 -1.21 -6.91 -1.61
CA LEU A 65 -1.40 -5.61 -0.95
C LEU A 65 -1.13 -4.44 -1.91
N ARG A 66 -0.12 -4.55 -2.78
CA ARG A 66 0.16 -3.54 -3.82
C ARG A 66 -0.99 -3.47 -4.83
N ASP A 67 -1.45 -4.62 -5.31
CA ASP A 67 -2.57 -4.69 -6.25
C ASP A 67 -3.86 -4.17 -5.60
N TRP A 68 -4.11 -4.55 -4.34
CA TRP A 68 -5.23 -4.07 -3.56
C TRP A 68 -5.24 -2.54 -3.47
N LEU A 69 -4.10 -1.93 -3.13
CA LEU A 69 -4.01 -0.48 -3.04
C LEU A 69 -4.23 0.17 -4.41
N ARG A 70 -3.62 -0.36 -5.47
CA ARG A 70 -3.78 0.17 -6.84
C ARG A 70 -5.24 0.15 -7.31
N VAL A 71 -6.01 -0.86 -6.93
CA VAL A 71 -7.42 -0.99 -7.34
C VAL A 71 -8.34 -0.10 -6.50
N HIS A 72 -7.98 0.18 -5.25
CA HIS A 72 -8.88 0.82 -4.27
C HIS A 72 -8.47 2.23 -3.83
N ASP A 73 -7.31 2.72 -4.26
CA ASP A 73 -6.81 4.07 -4.03
C ASP A 73 -6.13 4.57 -5.32
N ASP A 74 -6.82 5.44 -6.06
CA ASP A 74 -6.31 6.08 -7.28
C ASP A 74 -5.54 7.39 -6.97
N GLY A 75 -5.39 7.74 -5.69
CA GLY A 75 -4.86 9.03 -5.28
C GLY A 75 -3.41 9.25 -5.72
N VAL A 76 -2.61 8.18 -5.87
CA VAL A 76 -1.25 8.28 -6.41
C VAL A 76 -1.27 8.54 -7.90
N ASP A 77 -2.12 7.85 -8.67
CA ASP A 77 -2.23 8.06 -10.11
C ASP A 77 -2.72 9.47 -10.45
N GLN A 78 -3.68 10.00 -9.68
CA GLN A 78 -4.09 11.40 -9.79
C GLN A 78 -2.94 12.38 -9.51
N ALA A 79 -2.08 12.08 -8.53
CA ALA A 79 -0.92 12.91 -8.21
C ALA A 79 0.15 12.86 -9.31
N VAL A 80 0.38 11.67 -9.89
CA VAL A 80 1.26 11.49 -11.06
C VAL A 80 0.72 12.31 -12.23
N GLN A 81 -0.56 12.17 -12.57
CA GLN A 81 -1.16 12.92 -13.69
C GLN A 81 -1.07 14.43 -13.45
N SER A 82 -1.39 14.90 -12.24
CA SER A 82 -1.27 16.31 -11.87
C SER A 82 0.17 16.84 -12.02
N TYR A 83 1.19 16.02 -11.78
CA TYR A 83 2.58 16.40 -12.02
C TYR A 83 2.90 16.42 -13.52
N LEU A 84 2.44 15.44 -14.29
CA LEU A 84 2.64 15.39 -15.74
C LEU A 84 1.96 16.58 -16.46
N ASP A 85 0.85 17.07 -15.93
CA ASP A 85 0.09 18.22 -16.46
C ASP A 85 0.76 19.59 -16.19
N GLY A 86 1.96 19.60 -15.60
CA GLY A 86 2.76 20.82 -15.42
C GLY A 86 3.17 21.10 -13.98
N GLY A 87 3.41 20.05 -13.18
CA GLY A 87 3.81 20.19 -11.79
C GLY A 87 5.23 20.71 -11.60
N ASP A 88 5.48 21.25 -10.41
CA ASP A 88 6.78 21.80 -10.02
C ASP A 88 7.74 20.75 -9.42
N ASP A 89 8.92 21.21 -8.98
CA ASP A 89 9.94 20.34 -8.38
C ASP A 89 9.48 19.73 -7.05
N THR A 90 8.72 20.48 -6.24
CA THR A 90 8.17 19.97 -4.99
C THR A 90 7.16 18.85 -5.26
N GLN A 91 6.29 19.01 -6.25
CA GLN A 91 5.33 17.99 -6.67
C GLN A 91 6.03 16.75 -7.23
N PHE A 92 7.10 16.92 -8.02
CA PHE A 92 7.94 15.81 -8.48
C PHE A 92 8.41 14.94 -7.31
N TRP A 93 9.05 15.54 -6.31
CA TRP A 93 9.58 14.81 -5.17
C TRP A 93 8.50 14.18 -4.29
N GLN A 94 7.36 14.85 -4.13
CA GLN A 94 6.19 14.28 -3.44
C GLN A 94 5.67 13.03 -4.16
N VAL A 95 5.56 13.08 -5.49
CA VAL A 95 5.09 11.96 -6.31
C VAL A 95 6.09 10.80 -6.26
N VAL A 96 7.38 11.06 -6.45
CA VAL A 96 8.44 10.03 -6.39
C VAL A 96 8.46 9.35 -5.03
N SER A 97 8.44 10.12 -3.94
CA SER A 97 8.45 9.57 -2.58
C SER A 97 7.19 8.76 -2.28
N ARG A 98 6.02 9.20 -2.76
CA ARG A 98 4.76 8.48 -2.57
C ARG A 98 4.70 7.19 -3.39
N LEU A 99 5.13 7.21 -4.66
CA LEU A 99 5.28 6.01 -5.50
C LEU A 99 6.21 4.99 -4.86
N ALA A 100 7.36 5.44 -4.36
CA ALA A 100 8.29 4.59 -3.63
C ALA A 100 7.63 3.99 -2.38
N ALA A 101 6.93 4.81 -1.57
CA ALA A 101 6.28 4.36 -0.34
C ALA A 101 5.23 3.27 -0.58
N ILE A 102 4.48 3.33 -1.69
CA ILE A 102 3.47 2.33 -2.02
C ILE A 102 4.01 1.13 -2.81
N GLY A 103 5.33 1.03 -2.99
CA GLY A 103 5.99 -0.10 -3.67
C GLY A 103 5.97 -0.05 -5.19
N ARG A 104 5.62 1.10 -5.79
CA ARG A 104 5.74 1.37 -7.24
C ARG A 104 7.10 2.00 -7.56
N ARG A 105 8.18 1.31 -7.17
CA ARG A 105 9.56 1.80 -7.33
C ARG A 105 9.97 1.93 -8.79
N ASP A 106 9.47 1.06 -9.66
CA ASP A 106 9.76 1.11 -11.11
C ASP A 106 9.24 2.42 -11.71
N ASP A 107 7.99 2.79 -11.40
CA ASP A 107 7.40 4.06 -11.85
C ASP A 107 8.12 5.28 -11.25
N ALA A 108 8.54 5.19 -9.98
CA ALA A 108 9.36 6.23 -9.36
C ALA A 108 10.71 6.39 -10.08
N THR A 109 11.34 5.27 -10.44
CA THR A 109 12.60 5.21 -11.20
C THR A 109 12.43 5.83 -12.57
N GLU A 110 11.37 5.47 -13.30
CA GLU A 110 11.08 6.01 -14.63
C GLU A 110 10.89 7.54 -14.59
N LEU A 111 10.16 8.06 -13.59
CA LEU A 111 10.01 9.51 -13.41
C LEU A 111 11.34 10.21 -13.12
N VAL A 112 12.18 9.63 -12.25
CA VAL A 112 13.50 10.16 -11.93
C VAL A 112 14.40 10.17 -13.17
N GLN A 113 14.45 9.06 -13.93
CA GLN A 113 15.24 8.95 -15.16
C GLN A 113 14.78 9.94 -16.22
N THR A 114 13.47 10.10 -16.41
CA THR A 114 12.91 11.09 -17.33
C THR A 114 13.31 12.50 -16.93
N ARG A 115 13.32 12.80 -15.63
CA ARG A 115 13.75 14.11 -15.12
C ARG A 115 15.26 14.32 -15.34
N ILE A 116 16.11 13.32 -15.13
CA ILE A 116 17.56 13.37 -15.41
C ILE A 116 17.80 13.67 -16.89
N GLN A 117 17.16 12.94 -17.81
CA GLN A 117 17.29 13.18 -19.25
C GLN A 117 16.91 14.62 -19.65
N ASN A 118 15.89 15.18 -19.00
CA ASN A 118 15.48 16.57 -19.19
C ASN A 118 16.49 17.57 -18.60
N VAL A 119 17.08 17.25 -17.45
CA VAL A 119 18.15 18.05 -16.83
C VAL A 119 19.39 18.04 -17.71
N ASP A 120 19.83 16.89 -18.21
CA ASP A 120 21.00 16.77 -19.08
C ASP A 120 20.79 17.49 -20.42
N SER A 121 19.59 17.39 -21.00
CA SER A 121 19.24 18.13 -22.22
C SER A 121 19.28 19.64 -22.00
N ARG A 122 18.87 20.12 -20.81
CA ARG A 122 18.95 21.53 -20.43
C ARG A 122 20.37 21.95 -20.03
N ALA A 123 21.12 21.10 -19.36
CA ALA A 123 22.50 21.31 -18.95
C ALA A 123 23.42 21.35 -20.17
N MET A 124 23.15 20.61 -21.25
CA MET A 124 23.81 20.79 -22.54
C MET A 124 23.58 22.19 -23.13
N GLY A 125 22.41 22.80 -22.89
CA GLY A 125 22.12 24.20 -23.24
C GLY A 125 22.68 25.23 -22.25
N ALA A 126 22.71 24.91 -20.96
CA ALA A 126 23.17 25.77 -19.87
C ALA A 126 24.68 25.67 -19.58
N ALA A 127 25.36 24.61 -20.02
CA ALA A 127 26.83 24.50 -20.03
C ALA A 127 27.45 25.50 -21.02
N ALA A 128 26.68 25.98 -22.00
CA ALA A 128 27.03 27.18 -22.78
C ALA A 128 26.97 28.48 -21.95
N LEU A 129 26.38 28.44 -20.75
CA LEU A 129 26.12 29.58 -19.84
C LEU A 129 26.71 29.41 -18.42
N GLY A 130 27.32 28.26 -18.10
CA GLY A 130 28.21 28.08 -16.93
C GLY A 130 27.58 27.66 -15.59
N ASP A 131 26.36 27.10 -15.56
CA ASP A 131 25.65 26.81 -14.30
C ASP A 131 25.44 25.30 -14.09
N ALA A 132 26.25 24.66 -13.23
CA ALA A 132 26.36 23.19 -13.11
C ALA A 132 26.09 22.64 -11.69
N SER A 133 25.42 23.39 -10.80
CA SER A 133 25.41 23.08 -9.35
C SER A 133 24.15 22.36 -8.80
N SER A 134 23.15 21.98 -9.61
CA SER A 134 21.84 21.54 -9.07
C SER A 134 21.44 20.07 -9.28
N SER A 135 22.29 19.23 -9.88
CA SER A 135 21.92 17.87 -10.30
C SER A 135 22.25 16.76 -9.30
N GLU A 136 23.01 17.03 -8.23
CA GLU A 136 23.47 16.01 -7.28
C GLU A 136 22.34 15.22 -6.58
N PRO A 137 21.24 15.83 -6.11
CA PRO A 137 20.20 15.09 -5.39
C PRO A 137 19.45 14.08 -6.25
N ILE A 138 19.27 14.36 -7.54
CA ILE A 138 18.49 13.50 -8.42
C ILE A 138 19.25 12.23 -8.83
N TYR A 139 20.57 12.31 -8.96
CA TYR A 139 21.42 11.14 -9.21
C TYR A 139 21.50 10.21 -7.99
N VAL A 140 21.53 10.77 -6.77
CA VAL A 140 21.46 9.95 -5.54
C VAL A 140 20.11 9.24 -5.43
N ALA A 141 19.01 9.93 -5.77
CA ALA A 141 17.69 9.32 -5.82
C ALA A 141 17.60 8.17 -6.83
N GLU A 142 18.18 8.35 -8.03
CA GLU A 142 18.23 7.30 -9.05
C GLU A 142 19.01 6.07 -8.56
N ALA A 143 20.21 6.27 -8.03
CA ALA A 143 21.03 5.18 -7.50
C ALA A 143 20.30 4.40 -6.41
N ALA A 144 19.71 5.09 -5.42
CA ALA A 144 18.98 4.45 -4.34
C ALA A 144 17.77 3.62 -4.81
N LEU A 145 17.11 4.04 -5.90
CA LEU A 145 15.99 3.32 -6.50
C LEU A 145 16.44 2.14 -7.36
N LEU A 146 17.51 2.29 -8.14
CA LEU A 146 18.04 1.25 -9.03
C LEU A 146 18.76 0.12 -8.29
N ASP A 147 19.46 0.44 -7.21
CA ASP A 147 20.18 -0.53 -6.38
C ASP A 147 19.23 -1.38 -5.52
N ALA A 148 17.93 -1.08 -5.56
CA ALA A 148 16.93 -1.77 -4.79
C ALA A 148 16.79 -3.24 -5.24
N PRO A 149 16.91 -4.22 -4.33
CA PRO A 149 16.75 -5.62 -4.69
C PRO A 149 15.30 -5.90 -5.10
N PRO A 150 15.05 -7.00 -5.83
CA PRO A 150 13.71 -7.45 -6.16
C PRO A 150 12.83 -7.52 -4.90
N ASP A 151 11.59 -7.03 -4.99
CA ASP A 151 10.65 -7.06 -3.87
C ASP A 151 9.98 -8.43 -3.76
N THR A 152 10.80 -9.46 -3.51
CA THR A 152 10.38 -10.85 -3.29
C THR A 152 10.62 -11.25 -1.83
N ALA A 153 9.91 -12.27 -1.35
CA ALA A 153 10.10 -12.83 -0.02
C ALA A 153 11.48 -13.47 0.09
N GLU A 154 12.04 -14.05 -0.96
CA GLU A 154 13.40 -14.58 -0.94
C GLU A 154 14.43 -13.48 -0.65
N ALA A 155 14.38 -12.36 -1.38
CA ALA A 155 15.28 -11.21 -1.19
C ALA A 155 15.09 -10.51 0.17
N ARG A 156 13.93 -10.71 0.80
CA ARG A 156 13.64 -10.23 2.17
C ARG A 156 14.14 -11.20 3.24
N LEU A 157 14.16 -12.51 2.95
CA LEU A 157 14.64 -13.56 3.85
C LEU A 157 16.16 -13.70 3.85
N ASP A 158 16.80 -13.50 2.69
CA ASP A 158 18.27 -13.59 2.55
C ASP A 158 19.01 -12.35 3.10
N GLY A 159 18.26 -11.29 3.43
CA GLY A 159 18.77 -10.06 4.03
C GLY A 159 19.21 -8.99 3.04
N GLN A 160 19.16 -9.23 1.72
CA GLN A 160 19.52 -8.22 0.71
C GLN A 160 18.66 -6.97 0.83
N PHE A 161 17.35 -7.14 1.01
CA PHE A 161 16.43 -6.01 1.23
C PHE A 161 16.83 -5.20 2.45
N ARG A 162 17.22 -5.85 3.55
CA ARG A 162 17.65 -5.16 4.78
C ARG A 162 18.94 -4.36 4.55
N VAL A 163 19.93 -4.95 3.88
CA VAL A 163 21.21 -4.27 3.57
C VAL A 163 20.96 -3.02 2.74
N TRP A 164 20.15 -3.12 1.68
CA TRP A 164 19.79 -1.96 0.85
C TRP A 164 19.10 -0.85 1.67
N GLN A 165 18.19 -1.21 2.60
CA GLN A 165 17.60 -0.21 3.50
C GLN A 165 18.64 0.41 4.44
N GLU A 166 19.63 -0.33 4.91
CA GLU A 166 20.75 0.18 5.72
C GLU A 166 21.62 1.16 4.93
N GLU A 167 21.89 0.88 3.66
CA GLU A 167 22.62 1.79 2.77
C GLU A 167 21.86 3.09 2.51
N CYS A 168 20.53 3.03 2.35
CA CYS A 168 19.69 4.23 2.23
C CYS A 168 19.80 5.13 3.48
N ILE A 169 19.79 4.52 4.67
CA ILE A 169 19.94 5.25 5.94
C ILE A 169 21.37 5.78 6.11
N ALA A 170 22.39 4.99 5.79
CA ALA A 170 23.78 5.43 5.85
C ALA A 170 24.05 6.60 4.90
N THR A 171 23.43 6.60 3.72
CA THR A 171 23.48 7.71 2.77
C THR A 171 22.82 8.97 3.34
N LEU A 172 21.64 8.81 3.96
CA LEU A 172 20.95 9.91 4.64
C LEU A 172 21.82 10.53 5.75
N GLU A 173 22.46 9.69 6.57
CA GLU A 173 23.36 10.12 7.64
C GLU A 173 24.62 10.81 7.10
N ALA A 174 25.20 10.31 6.02
CA ALA A 174 26.38 10.88 5.37
C ALA A 174 26.12 12.27 4.77
N LEU A 175 24.89 12.53 4.32
CA LEU A 175 24.46 13.84 3.83
C LEU A 175 24.17 14.84 4.96
N GLU A 176 24.23 14.42 6.23
CA GLU A 176 23.85 15.22 7.41
C GLU A 176 22.39 15.76 7.34
N VAL A 177 21.53 15.10 6.57
CA VAL A 177 20.12 15.47 6.38
C VAL A 177 19.23 14.60 7.26
N LYS A 178 18.23 15.18 7.93
CA LYS A 178 17.23 14.39 8.64
C LYS A 178 16.15 13.87 7.70
N SER A 179 15.61 12.71 8.05
CA SER A 179 14.51 12.09 7.31
C SER A 179 13.30 13.03 7.18
N GLY A 180 13.04 13.46 5.94
CA GLY A 180 11.92 14.34 5.57
C GLY A 180 12.09 15.82 5.91
N ASP A 181 13.31 16.31 6.12
CA ASP A 181 13.60 17.75 6.20
C ASP A 181 13.80 18.36 4.80
N ASP A 182 14.26 17.56 3.84
CA ASP A 182 14.30 17.88 2.42
C ASP A 182 13.69 16.75 1.57
N HIS A 183 13.68 16.96 0.25
CA HIS A 183 13.07 16.03 -0.69
C HIS A 183 13.81 14.69 -0.83
N LEU A 184 15.14 14.72 -0.92
CA LEU A 184 15.95 13.51 -1.05
C LEU A 184 15.92 12.71 0.26
N GLY A 185 16.02 13.39 1.40
CA GLY A 185 15.97 12.79 2.72
C GLY A 185 14.59 12.22 3.07
N LEU A 186 13.51 12.76 2.49
CA LEU A 186 12.20 12.10 2.53
C LEU A 186 12.24 10.77 1.79
N LEU A 187 12.71 10.74 0.54
CA LEU A 187 12.82 9.53 -0.26
C LEU A 187 13.72 8.48 0.40
N LEU A 188 14.95 8.82 0.79
CA LEU A 188 15.86 7.90 1.48
C LEU A 188 15.28 7.40 2.80
N GLY A 189 14.54 8.27 3.51
CA GLY A 189 13.78 7.89 4.70
C GLY A 189 12.70 6.85 4.42
N VAL A 190 11.94 7.01 3.32
CA VAL A 190 10.94 6.03 2.87
C VAL A 190 11.60 4.71 2.54
N LEU A 191 12.64 4.71 1.69
CA LEU A 191 13.34 3.49 1.25
C LEU A 191 13.97 2.77 2.45
N GLY A 192 14.57 3.51 3.39
CA GLY A 192 15.10 2.99 4.63
C GLY A 192 14.06 2.57 5.68
N GLY A 193 12.76 2.77 5.44
CA GLY A 193 11.67 2.35 6.31
C GLY A 193 11.48 3.19 7.58
N GLN A 194 11.84 4.47 7.55
CA GLN A 194 11.64 5.39 8.67
C GLN A 194 10.15 5.75 8.83
N PRO A 195 9.52 5.47 9.99
CA PRO A 195 8.08 5.73 10.18
C PRO A 195 7.67 7.17 9.90
N SER A 196 8.50 8.15 10.27
CA SER A 196 8.22 9.56 10.03
C SER A 196 8.25 9.94 8.55
N ALA A 197 9.10 9.31 7.74
CA ALA A 197 9.11 9.52 6.29
C ALA A 197 7.88 8.89 5.64
N LEU A 198 7.56 7.64 5.99
CA LEU A 198 6.36 6.96 5.50
C LEU A 198 5.10 7.79 5.79
N GLN A 199 4.96 8.31 7.01
CA GLN A 199 3.84 9.17 7.40
C GLN A 199 3.77 10.49 6.61
N LYS A 200 4.92 11.08 6.26
CA LYS A 200 5.00 12.30 5.46
C LYS A 200 4.69 12.06 3.98
N SER A 201 4.98 10.86 3.46
CA SER A 201 4.83 10.52 2.04
C SER A 201 3.44 9.97 1.68
N CYS A 202 2.75 9.32 2.61
CA CYS A 202 1.42 8.76 2.41
C CYS A 202 0.30 9.77 2.71
N ARG A 203 -0.86 9.62 2.04
CA ARG A 203 -2.05 10.48 2.20
C ARG A 203 -3.27 9.76 2.78
N SER A 204 -3.29 8.44 2.74
CA SER A 204 -4.38 7.62 3.26
C SER A 204 -3.85 6.56 4.22
N TRP A 205 -4.74 6.06 5.09
CA TRP A 205 -4.39 4.99 6.02
C TRP A 205 -3.96 3.74 5.26
N GLU A 206 -4.59 3.48 4.12
CA GLU A 206 -4.32 2.36 3.22
C GLU A 206 -2.91 2.44 2.65
N GLU A 207 -2.51 3.60 2.12
CA GLU A 207 -1.15 3.84 1.67
C GLU A 207 -0.16 3.61 2.79
N LEU A 208 -0.42 4.18 3.97
CA LEU A 208 0.51 4.11 5.09
C LEU A 208 0.61 2.69 5.68
N PHE A 209 -0.49 1.94 5.69
CA PHE A 209 -0.49 0.54 6.11
C PHE A 209 0.33 -0.30 5.14
N VAL A 210 0.12 -0.14 3.83
CA VAL A 210 0.89 -0.87 2.81
C VAL A 210 2.36 -0.47 2.87
N ALA A 211 2.67 0.82 2.97
CA ALA A 211 4.04 1.30 3.09
C ALA A 211 4.73 0.77 4.36
N GLY A 212 4.02 0.75 5.49
CA GLY A 212 4.47 0.10 6.72
C GLY A 212 4.75 -1.38 6.49
N TYR A 213 3.88 -2.09 5.77
CA TYR A 213 4.03 -3.52 5.54
C TYR A 213 5.20 -3.85 4.60
N LEU A 214 5.45 -2.99 3.61
CA LEU A 214 6.54 -3.11 2.66
C LEU A 214 7.90 -2.76 3.28
N TYR A 215 7.99 -1.72 4.09
CA TYR A 215 9.28 -1.15 4.50
C TYR A 215 9.65 -1.37 5.97
N THR A 216 8.73 -1.86 6.81
CA THR A 216 9.06 -2.16 8.20
C THR A 216 10.17 -3.20 8.30
N ARG A 217 11.24 -2.81 8.99
CA ARG A 217 12.37 -3.69 9.37
C ARG A 217 11.95 -4.69 10.44
N LEU A 218 11.44 -5.85 10.05
CA LEU A 218 11.28 -7.00 10.95
C LEU A 218 11.73 -8.29 10.25
N GLY A 219 12.27 -9.21 11.04
CA GLY A 219 12.52 -10.58 10.59
C GLY A 219 11.23 -11.20 10.05
N GLY A 220 11.34 -12.16 9.14
CA GLY A 220 10.27 -12.58 8.24
C GLY A 220 8.96 -13.17 8.83
N ASP A 221 8.56 -12.84 10.06
CA ASP A 221 7.23 -13.18 10.60
C ASP A 221 6.15 -12.22 10.01
N PRO A 222 5.20 -12.77 9.25
CA PRO A 222 3.94 -12.14 8.85
C PRO A 222 3.22 -11.26 9.89
N ALA A 223 3.10 -11.77 11.11
CA ALA A 223 2.27 -11.17 12.15
C ALA A 223 2.92 -9.90 12.69
N ASP A 224 4.24 -9.94 12.86
CA ASP A 224 5.04 -8.82 13.32
C ASP A 224 5.02 -7.66 12.31
N ARG A 225 5.18 -7.95 11.01
CA ARG A 225 5.05 -6.95 9.95
C ARG A 225 3.69 -6.25 9.99
N ARG A 226 2.61 -7.03 10.06
CA ARG A 226 1.25 -6.49 10.14
C ARG A 226 1.03 -5.63 11.36
N LYS A 227 1.43 -6.11 12.54
CA LYS A 227 1.29 -5.37 13.80
C LYS A 227 2.00 -4.03 13.72
N ARG A 228 3.23 -4.01 13.22
CA ARG A 228 3.99 -2.77 13.09
C ARG A 228 3.42 -1.83 12.03
N SER A 229 2.92 -2.37 10.92
CA SER A 229 2.21 -1.61 9.90
C SER A 229 0.97 -0.94 10.47
N PHE A 230 0.21 -1.67 11.29
CA PHE A 230 -0.95 -1.13 12.01
C PHE A 230 -0.55 0.00 12.97
N GLU A 231 0.51 -0.18 13.76
CA GLU A 231 1.04 0.86 14.65
C GLU A 231 1.43 2.13 13.88
N ILE A 232 2.12 1.99 12.75
CA ILE A 232 2.51 3.14 11.91
C ILE A 232 1.27 3.82 11.30
N ALA A 233 0.35 3.02 10.75
CA ALA A 233 -0.86 3.49 10.08
C ALA A 233 -1.86 4.14 11.06
N SER A 234 -1.76 3.87 12.36
CA SER A 234 -2.60 4.49 13.39
C SER A 234 -2.55 6.03 13.43
N ALA A 235 -1.55 6.64 12.76
CA ALA A 235 -1.51 8.07 12.51
C ALA A 235 -2.73 8.58 11.74
N PHE A 236 -3.32 7.75 10.87
CA PHE A 236 -4.47 8.09 10.01
C PHE A 236 -5.70 7.25 10.38
N GLN A 237 -6.86 7.62 9.81
CA GLN A 237 -8.10 6.86 9.95
C GLN A 237 -8.36 6.05 8.67
N PRO A 238 -8.70 4.75 8.77
CA PRO A 238 -9.07 3.96 7.59
C PRO A 238 -10.40 4.41 7.00
N THR A 239 -10.62 4.14 5.71
CA THR A 239 -11.93 4.39 5.11
C THR A 239 -13.02 3.52 5.74
N HIS A 240 -12.65 2.34 6.25
CA HIS A 240 -13.59 1.39 6.83
C HIS A 240 -13.08 0.75 8.13
N LYS A 241 -13.96 0.67 9.14
CA LYS A 241 -13.62 0.11 10.47
C LYS A 241 -13.22 -1.36 10.43
N ALA A 242 -13.71 -2.13 9.46
CA ALA A 242 -13.32 -3.53 9.30
C ALA A 242 -11.82 -3.66 8.94
N LEU A 243 -11.26 -2.73 8.15
CA LEU A 243 -9.83 -2.74 7.81
C LEU A 243 -8.98 -2.56 9.08
N LEU A 244 -9.43 -1.70 10.00
CA LEU A 244 -8.78 -1.51 11.30
C LEU A 244 -8.73 -2.82 12.10
N ALA A 245 -9.87 -3.48 12.25
CA ALA A 245 -9.97 -4.75 12.97
C ALA A 245 -9.11 -5.85 12.34
N LEU A 246 -9.07 -5.90 11.01
CA LEU A 246 -8.24 -6.85 10.27
C LEU A 246 -6.74 -6.57 10.41
N ALA A 247 -6.34 -5.30 10.41
CA ALA A 247 -4.96 -4.90 10.64
C ALA A 247 -4.51 -5.21 12.08
N ASP A 248 -5.39 -5.02 13.06
CA ASP A 248 -5.16 -5.34 14.48
C ASP A 248 -5.32 -6.83 14.83
N SER A 249 -5.33 -7.72 13.83
CA SER A 249 -5.45 -9.17 14.04
C SER A 249 -6.73 -9.61 14.76
N ASN A 250 -7.84 -8.89 14.57
CA ASN A 250 -9.16 -9.19 15.12
C ASN A 250 -10.24 -9.48 14.05
N PRO A 251 -10.16 -10.65 13.35
CA PRO A 251 -11.18 -11.06 12.37
C PRO A 251 -12.62 -11.13 12.90
N PRO A 252 -12.91 -11.56 14.15
CA PRO A 252 -14.27 -11.54 14.68
C PRO A 252 -14.92 -10.15 14.65
N GLU A 253 -14.20 -9.11 15.07
CA GLU A 253 -14.70 -7.74 15.04
C GLU A 253 -14.98 -7.27 13.60
N ALA A 254 -14.12 -7.63 12.65
CA ALA A 254 -14.34 -7.30 11.24
C ALA A 254 -15.64 -7.91 10.69
N ILE A 255 -15.93 -9.17 11.06
CA ILE A 255 -17.19 -9.85 10.68
C ILE A 255 -18.39 -9.11 11.28
N VAL A 256 -18.30 -8.67 12.53
CA VAL A 256 -19.36 -7.92 13.22
C VAL A 256 -19.63 -6.58 12.56
N VAL A 257 -18.57 -5.84 12.26
CA VAL A 257 -18.66 -4.54 11.58
C VAL A 257 -19.39 -4.67 10.24
N LEU A 258 -19.16 -5.78 9.53
CA LEU A 258 -19.77 -6.11 8.24
C LEU A 258 -21.14 -6.81 8.33
N ALA A 259 -21.65 -7.09 9.53
CA ALA A 259 -22.97 -7.70 9.72
C ALA A 259 -24.11 -6.67 9.64
N ARG A 260 -23.88 -5.53 8.99
CA ARG A 260 -24.86 -4.45 8.85
C ARG A 260 -25.86 -4.76 7.73
N PRO A 261 -27.07 -4.16 7.76
CA PRO A 261 -28.02 -4.25 6.67
C PRO A 261 -27.39 -3.85 5.33
N GLY A 262 -27.40 -4.77 4.36
CA GLY A 262 -26.78 -4.58 3.04
C GLY A 262 -25.43 -5.28 2.86
N GLU A 263 -24.75 -5.67 3.95
CA GLU A 263 -23.40 -6.25 3.92
C GLU A 263 -23.36 -7.73 4.40
N TYR A 264 -24.52 -8.32 4.70
CA TYR A 264 -24.64 -9.70 5.19
C TYR A 264 -23.95 -10.76 4.33
N PHE A 265 -23.89 -10.51 3.02
CA PHE A 265 -23.14 -11.37 2.11
C PHE A 265 -21.66 -11.44 2.52
N TYR A 266 -21.01 -10.29 2.74
CA TYR A 266 -19.60 -10.20 3.09
C TYR A 266 -19.30 -10.81 4.45
N SER A 267 -20.09 -10.48 5.48
CA SER A 267 -19.90 -11.06 6.82
C SER A 267 -20.05 -12.59 6.82
N ALA A 268 -21.04 -13.15 6.13
CA ALA A 268 -21.23 -14.59 6.04
C ALA A 268 -20.07 -15.30 5.31
N HIS A 269 -19.61 -14.74 4.19
CA HIS A 269 -18.52 -15.32 3.39
C HIS A 269 -17.17 -15.21 4.12
N LEU A 270 -16.90 -14.08 4.76
CA LEU A 270 -15.70 -13.91 5.60
C LEU A 270 -15.73 -14.84 6.81
N ALA A 271 -16.87 -15.01 7.48
CA ALA A 271 -16.99 -15.96 8.58
C ALA A 271 -16.66 -17.40 8.17
N ASP A 272 -17.13 -17.85 6.99
CA ASP A 272 -16.77 -19.17 6.45
C ASP A 272 -15.26 -19.26 6.13
N LEU A 273 -14.68 -18.25 5.48
CA LEU A 273 -13.24 -18.23 5.15
C LEU A 273 -12.37 -18.23 6.42
N PHE A 274 -12.66 -17.38 7.39
CA PHE A 274 -11.91 -17.31 8.65
C PHE A 274 -12.05 -18.57 9.50
N SER A 275 -13.23 -19.20 9.50
CA SER A 275 -13.45 -20.50 10.14
C SER A 275 -12.58 -21.59 9.49
N ARG A 276 -12.56 -21.66 8.15
CA ARG A 276 -11.70 -22.61 7.41
C ARG A 276 -10.21 -22.34 7.61
N ALA A 277 -9.82 -21.07 7.75
CA ALA A 277 -8.45 -20.67 8.04
C ALA A 277 -8.05 -20.91 9.52
N GLY A 278 -8.97 -21.39 10.37
CA GLY A 278 -8.73 -21.59 11.80
C GLY A 278 -8.55 -20.29 12.59
N LYS A 279 -8.91 -19.13 12.02
CA LYS A 279 -8.79 -17.81 12.65
C LYS A 279 -9.99 -17.47 13.52
N VAL A 280 -11.12 -18.15 13.30
CA VAL A 280 -12.32 -18.05 14.12
C VAL A 280 -12.78 -19.46 14.51
N SER A 281 -13.08 -19.65 15.79
CA SER A 281 -13.62 -20.91 16.33
C SER A 281 -15.02 -20.69 16.89
N ARG A 282 -15.81 -21.76 17.03
CA ARG A 282 -17.13 -21.70 17.70
C ARG A 282 -17.07 -21.14 19.13
N GLN A 283 -15.94 -21.27 19.82
CA GLN A 283 -15.77 -20.77 21.19
C GLN A 283 -15.59 -19.24 21.23
N ASN A 284 -14.95 -18.66 20.20
CA ASN A 284 -14.69 -17.22 20.12
C ASN A 284 -15.88 -16.42 19.56
N TRP A 285 -16.90 -17.10 19.01
CA TRP A 285 -18.17 -16.49 18.59
C TRP A 285 -18.98 -15.91 19.76
N HIS A 286 -18.85 -16.45 20.98
CA HIS A 286 -19.65 -16.01 22.13
C HIS A 286 -19.34 -14.61 22.64
N THR A 287 -18.13 -14.10 22.39
CA THR A 287 -17.74 -12.71 22.67
C THR A 287 -18.41 -11.69 21.73
N VAL A 288 -19.04 -12.16 20.65
CA VAL A 288 -19.70 -11.34 19.61
C VAL A 288 -21.23 -11.26 19.82
N HIS A 289 -21.80 -12.05 20.73
CA HIS A 289 -23.25 -12.12 20.94
C HIS A 289 -23.79 -11.02 21.87
N HIS A 290 -23.78 -9.78 21.38
CA HIS A 290 -24.80 -8.78 21.73
C HIS A 290 -25.67 -8.43 20.51
N PHE A 291 -25.98 -9.43 19.67
CA PHE A 291 -27.02 -9.31 18.65
C PHE A 291 -28.35 -9.84 19.18
N GLN A 292 -29.25 -8.92 19.54
CA GLN A 292 -30.69 -9.18 19.45
C GLN A 292 -31.07 -8.92 17.98
N PHE A 293 -31.47 -9.98 17.27
CA PHE A 293 -32.19 -9.82 16.02
C PHE A 293 -33.58 -9.23 16.34
N PRO A 294 -34.05 -8.18 15.65
CA PRO A 294 -35.47 -7.85 15.62
C PRO A 294 -36.28 -8.93 14.90
#